data_AF-A0AAW6MDS2-F1
#
_entry.id   AF-A0AAW6MDS2-F1
#
_cell.length_a   1.000
_cell.length_b   1.000
_cell.length_c   1.000
_cell.angle_alpha   90.00
_cell.angle_beta   90.00
_cell.angle_gamma   90.00
#
_symmetry.space_group_name_H-M   'P 1'
#
loop_
_entity.id
_entity.type
_entity.pdbx_description
1 polymer ?
#
loop_
_entity_poly.entity_id
_entity_poly.type
_entity_poly.pdbx_seq_one_letter_code
_entity_poly.pdbx_strand_id
1 'polypeptide(L)' 'MTSPDGKYQFTLSDSGGQLHFSLTWNGKQTVKPSLLGINANVEWRDGVEIGTVDIAMTEEQELGDMRARFFAI' A
#
# COMPACT_ATOMS: atom_id res chain seq x y z
N MET A 1 -2.43 1.76 -0.41
CA MET A 1 -1.73 3.07 -0.47
C MET A 1 -2.36 3.91 -1.56
N THR A 2 -2.45 5.22 -1.36
CA THR A 2 -3.09 6.15 -2.31
C THR A 2 -2.12 7.30 -2.62
N SER A 3 -2.11 7.80 -3.87
CA SER A 3 -1.35 9.01 -4.22
C SER A 3 -1.88 10.25 -3.48
N PRO A 4 -1.05 11.29 -3.29
CA PRO A 4 -1.48 12.53 -2.64
C PRO A 4 -2.71 13.19 -3.29
N ASP A 5 -2.86 13.06 -4.62
CA ASP A 5 -3.99 13.61 -5.36
C ASP A 5 -5.22 12.68 -5.39
N GLY A 6 -5.15 11.53 -4.72
CA GLY A 6 -6.25 10.56 -4.62
C GLY A 6 -6.55 9.77 -5.90
N LYS A 7 -5.86 10.06 -7.01
CA LYS A 7 -6.20 9.48 -8.32
C LYS A 7 -5.68 8.07 -8.47
N TYR A 8 -4.56 7.75 -7.84
CA TYR A 8 -3.93 6.45 -7.91
C TYR A 8 -4.13 5.70 -6.61
N GLN A 9 -4.64 4.47 -6.69
CA GLN A 9 -4.79 3.58 -5.56
C GLN A 9 -4.09 2.26 -5.85
N PHE A 10 -3.11 1.95 -5.01
CA PHE A 10 -2.39 0.68 -4.96
C PHE A 10 -2.97 -0.20 -3.85
N THR A 11 -3.34 -1.43 -4.21
CA THR A 11 -3.83 -2.44 -3.28
C THR A 11 -2.90 -3.64 -3.29
N LEU A 12 -2.57 -4.14 -2.10
CA LEU A 12 -1.86 -5.40 -1.89
C LEU A 12 -2.75 -6.30 -1.03
N SER A 13 -2.88 -7.56 -1.42
CA SER A 13 -3.70 -8.57 -0.73
C SER A 13 -2.94 -9.89 -0.68
N ASP A 14 -3.03 -10.61 0.43
CA ASP A 14 -2.52 -11.98 0.63
C ASP A 14 -3.65 -13.02 0.63
N SER A 15 -4.82 -12.67 0.10
CA SER A 15 -6.00 -13.55 0.09
C SER A 15 -5.67 -14.93 -0.50
N GLY A 16 -6.00 -15.98 0.26
CA GLY A 16 -5.72 -17.36 -0.14
C GLY A 16 -4.24 -17.77 -0.03
N GLY A 17 -3.44 -17.03 0.75
CA GLY A 17 -2.01 -17.27 0.93
C GLY A 17 -1.16 -16.84 -0.27
N GLN A 18 -1.73 -16.05 -1.18
CA GLN A 18 -1.06 -15.59 -2.40
C GLN A 18 -1.08 -14.07 -2.46
N LEU A 19 0.10 -13.48 -2.62
CA LEU A 19 0.23 -12.03 -2.77
C LEU A 19 -0.25 -11.57 -4.14
N HIS A 20 -1.23 -10.69 -4.16
CA HIS A 20 -1.75 -10.04 -5.36
C HIS A 20 -1.66 -8.52 -5.22
N PHE A 21 -1.19 -7.86 -6.27
CA PHE A 21 -1.30 -6.40 -6.38
C PHE A 21 -2.36 -6.00 -7.40
N SER A 22 -3.02 -4.86 -7.17
CA SER A 22 -3.92 -4.24 -8.15
C SER A 22 -3.80 -2.73 -8.11
N LEU A 23 -4.13 -2.09 -9.25
CA LEU A 23 -4.05 -0.65 -9.42
C LEU A 23 -5.34 -0.08 -9.98
N THR A 24 -5.78 1.01 -9.36
CA THR A 24 -6.91 1.81 -9.81
C THR A 24 -6.43 3.23 -10.09
N TRP A 25 -6.78 3.75 -11.26
CA TRP A 25 -6.54 5.15 -11.65
C TRP A 25 -7.89 5.85 -11.87
N ASN A 26 -8.13 6.96 -11.19
CA ASN A 26 -9.39 7.71 -11.21
C ASN A 26 -10.62 6.80 -10.98
N GLY A 27 -10.53 5.87 -10.03
CA GLY A 27 -11.61 4.91 -9.74
C GLY A 27 -11.78 3.80 -10.78
N LYS A 28 -11.01 3.78 -11.86
CA LYS A 28 -11.02 2.73 -12.87
C LYS A 28 -9.84 1.76 -12.69
N GLN A 29 -10.15 0.47 -12.61
CA GLN A 29 -9.11 -0.57 -12.54
C GLN A 29 -8.25 -0.53 -13.80
N THR A 30 -6.97 -0.24 -13.62
CA THR A 30 -5.97 -0.15 -14.69
C THR A 30 -5.08 -1.38 -14.70
N VAL A 31 -4.78 -1.94 -13.53
CA VAL A 31 -4.12 -3.24 -13.39
C VAL A 31 -5.02 -4.16 -12.59
N LYS A 32 -5.40 -5.28 -13.21
CA LYS A 32 -6.16 -6.35 -12.56
C LYS A 32 -5.30 -6.99 -11.46
N PRO A 33 -5.91 -7.62 -10.43
CA PRO A 33 -5.18 -8.42 -9.45
C PRO A 33 -4.17 -9.33 -10.14
N SER A 34 -2.90 -9.12 -9.84
CA SER A 34 -1.76 -9.77 -10.48
C SER A 34 -0.91 -10.45 -9.42
N LEU A 35 -0.65 -11.74 -9.62
CA LEU A 35 0.10 -12.57 -8.67
C LEU A 35 1.55 -12.10 -8.57
N LEU A 36 2.01 -11.96 -7.35
CA LEU A 36 3.41 -11.76 -7.00
C LEU A 36 3.99 -13.08 -6.49
N GLY A 37 5.26 -13.29 -6.77
CA GLY A 37 6.03 -14.40 -6.23
C GLY A 37 7.49 -13.99 -6.11
N ILE A 38 8.17 -14.53 -5.09
CA ILE A 38 9.61 -14.33 -4.89
C ILE A 38 10.28 -15.66 -5.16
N ASN A 39 11.26 -15.68 -6.05
CA ASN A 39 12.14 -16.83 -6.21
C ASN A 39 13.50 -16.50 -5.57
N ALA A 40 13.76 -17.09 -4.41
CA ALA A 40 14.99 -16.87 -3.66
C ALA A 40 15.63 -18.23 -3.30
N ASN A 41 15.77 -18.53 -2.01
CA ASN A 41 16.19 -19.83 -1.50
C ASN A 41 15.13 -20.93 -1.67
N VAL A 42 13.86 -20.55 -1.73
CA VAL A 42 12.71 -21.39 -2.15
C VAL A 42 11.68 -20.49 -2.84
N GLU A 43 10.82 -21.07 -3.68
CA GLU A 43 9.75 -20.31 -4.35
C GLU A 43 8.65 -19.95 -3.35
N TRP A 44 8.41 -18.66 -3.16
CA TRP A 44 7.37 -18.13 -2.27
C TRP A 44 6.18 -17.71 -3.11
N ARG A 45 5.28 -18.66 -3.33
CA ARG A 45 4.02 -18.48 -4.06
C ARG A 45 2.80 -18.57 -3.17
N ASP A 46 2.77 -19.56 -2.30
CA ASP A 46 1.63 -19.91 -1.45
C ASP A 46 1.99 -19.82 0.04
N GLY A 47 0.98 -19.66 0.89
CA GLY A 47 1.15 -19.54 2.35
C GLY A 47 1.84 -18.24 2.77
N VAL A 48 1.88 -17.22 1.91
CA VAL A 48 2.47 -15.91 2.21
C VAL A 48 1.41 -15.01 2.85
N GLU A 49 1.77 -14.36 3.94
CA GLU A 49 0.91 -13.44 4.69
C GLU A 49 1.60 -12.08 4.87
N ILE A 50 0.82 -11.00 4.87
CA ILE A 50 1.29 -9.65 5.16
C ILE A 50 1.42 -9.51 6.69
N GLY A 51 2.65 -9.46 7.19
CA GLY A 51 2.91 -9.27 8.63
C GLY A 51 2.70 -7.82 9.08
N THR A 52 3.55 -6.91 8.63
CA THR A 52 3.52 -5.49 9.03
C THR A 52 3.55 -4.59 7.80
N VAL A 53 2.82 -3.48 7.86
CA VAL A 53 2.85 -2.42 6.86
C VAL A 53 3.35 -1.15 7.52
N ASP A 54 4.62 -0.81 7.29
CA ASP A 54 5.20 0.44 7.76
C ASP A 54 4.92 1.56 6.75
N ILE A 55 4.21 2.59 7.22
CA ILE A 55 3.94 3.79 6.42
C ILE A 55 4.96 4.84 6.87
N ALA A 56 5.97 5.10 6.04
CA ALA A 56 6.85 6.23 6.27
C ALA A 56 6.05 7.52 6.01
N MET A 57 5.69 8.23 7.08
CA MET A 57 5.18 9.59 6.96
C MET A 57 6.32 10.47 6.48
N THR A 58 6.10 11.25 5.43
CA THR A 58 7.05 12.28 5.02
C THR A 58 7.05 13.42 6.04
N GLU A 59 8.21 14.05 6.29
CA GLU A 59 8.39 15.14 7.27
C GLU A 59 7.35 16.27 7.14
N GLU A 60 6.83 16.48 5.93
CA GLU A 60 5.82 17.48 5.63
C GLU A 60 4.43 17.14 6.23
N GLN A 61 4.09 15.86 6.37
CA GLN A 61 2.87 15.39 7.01
C GLN A 61 2.96 15.49 8.54
N GLU A 62 4.13 15.19 9.12
CA GLU A 62 4.43 15.38 10.55
C GLU A 62 4.35 16.86 10.96
N LEU A 63 4.96 17.74 10.16
CA LEU A 63 4.90 19.18 10.40
C LEU A 63 3.46 19.73 10.24
N GLY A 64 2.69 19.17 9.31
CA GLY A 64 1.28 19.47 9.12
C GLY A 64 0.42 19.11 10.34
N ASP A 65 0.57 17.89 10.88
CA ASP A 65 -0.17 17.44 12.07
C ASP A 65 0.27 18.20 13.33
N MET A 66 1.58 18.47 13.49
CA MET A 66 2.07 19.32 14.58
C MET A 66 1.42 20.71 14.52
N ARG A 67 1.44 21.38 13.37
CA ARG A 67 0.82 22.70 13.21
C ARG A 67 -0.67 22.66 13.54
N ALA A 68 -1.42 21.66 13.07
CA ALA A 68 -2.84 21.51 13.39
C ALA A 68 -3.11 21.40 14.90
N ARG A 69 -2.23 20.73 15.65
CA ARG A 69 -2.32 20.60 17.11
C ARG A 69 -1.98 21.90 17.86
N PHE A 70 -1.08 22.72 17.33
CA PHE A 70 -0.69 23.99 17.98
C PHE A 70 -1.66 25.15 17.73
N PHE A 71 -2.47 25.13 16.67
CA PHE A 71 -3.49 26.17 16.39
C PHE A 71 -4.86 25.90 17.02
N ALA A 72 -5.02 24.80 17.76
CA ALA A 72 -6.27 24.42 18.43
C ALA A 72 -6.41 24.95 19.88
N ILE A 73 -5.60 25.95 20.25
CA ILE A 73 -5.60 26.60 21.59
C ILE A 73 -5.93 28.08 21.45
#